data_AF-A0A2S9EUP9-F1
#
_entry.id   AF-A0A2S9EUP9-F1
#
_cell.length_a   1.000
_cell.length_b   1.000
_cell.length_c   1.000
_cell.angle_alpha   90.00
_cell.angle_beta   90.00
_cell.angle_gamma   90.00
#
_symmetry.space_group_name_H-M   'P 1'
#
loop_
_entity.id
_entity.type
_entity.pdbx_description
1 polymer ?
#
loop_
_entity_poly.entity_id
_entity_poly.type
_entity_poly.pdbx_seq_one_letter_code
_entity_poly.pdbx_strand_id
1 'polypeptide(L)'
;MRVHSSTMWALLMAVAVSPAQAKNLSTNQLELCKWGSVVAGNAQQAKLSGTTLYSARNKVKTKKYSKPWMPKMAIGITEQTYLGKSKLRPSVIKKTYYDGCIKHELARK
;
A
#
# COMPACT_ATOMS: atom_id res chain seq x y z
N MET A 1 -3.06 -42.41 -63.28
CA MET A 1 -2.57 -42.32 -61.89
C MET A 1 -1.46 -41.30 -61.82
N ARG A 2 -1.69 -40.12 -61.23
CA ARG A 2 -0.63 -39.23 -60.73
C ARG A 2 -1.22 -38.45 -59.57
N VAL A 3 -0.89 -38.89 -58.37
CA VAL A 3 -1.32 -38.29 -57.10
C VAL A 3 -0.29 -37.21 -56.77
N HIS A 4 -0.67 -35.94 -56.90
CA HIS A 4 0.16 -34.83 -56.40
C HIS A 4 -0.25 -34.56 -54.96
N SER A 5 0.48 -35.20 -54.04
CA SER A 5 0.42 -34.92 -52.61
C SER A 5 1.25 -33.67 -52.35
N SER A 6 0.60 -32.53 -52.09
CA SER A 6 1.26 -31.30 -51.67
C SER A 6 0.80 -30.98 -50.25
N THR A 7 1.71 -31.27 -49.33
CA THR A 7 1.59 -31.15 -47.87
C THR A 7 1.25 -29.72 -47.44
N MET A 8 0.18 -29.58 -46.66
CA MET A 8 -0.26 -28.35 -46.02
C MET A 8 0.67 -28.02 -44.84
N TRP A 9 1.42 -26.92 -44.91
CA TRP A 9 2.23 -26.43 -43.79
C TRP A 9 1.40 -25.45 -42.95
N ALA A 10 0.86 -25.94 -41.82
CA ALA A 10 0.18 -25.10 -40.84
C ALA A 10 1.23 -24.46 -39.91
N LEU A 11 1.50 -23.17 -40.10
CA LEU A 11 2.32 -22.39 -39.17
C LEU A 11 1.50 -22.08 -37.91
N LEU A 12 1.70 -22.84 -36.84
CA LEU A 12 1.17 -22.54 -35.51
C LEU A 12 1.98 -21.41 -34.88
N MET A 13 1.44 -20.19 -34.90
CA MET A 13 1.95 -19.08 -34.10
C MET A 13 1.61 -19.35 -32.62
N ALA A 14 2.54 -19.97 -31.89
CA ALA A 14 2.49 -20.05 -30.44
C ALA A 14 2.77 -18.65 -29.87
N VAL A 15 1.72 -17.87 -29.62
CA VAL A 15 1.83 -16.67 -28.77
C VAL A 15 2.11 -17.17 -27.37
N ALA A 16 3.39 -17.16 -26.97
CA ALA A 16 3.78 -17.33 -25.58
C ALA A 16 3.24 -16.14 -24.80
N VAL A 17 2.03 -16.28 -24.22
CA VAL A 17 1.60 -15.43 -23.13
C VAL A 17 2.48 -15.80 -21.95
N SER A 18 3.60 -15.09 -21.80
CA SER A 18 4.35 -15.09 -20.55
C SER A 18 3.35 -14.78 -19.44
N PRO A 19 3.18 -15.63 -18.41
CA PRO A 19 2.42 -15.22 -17.25
C PRO A 19 3.15 -14.01 -16.72
N ALA A 20 2.49 -12.84 -16.81
CA ALA A 20 2.98 -11.64 -16.15
C ALA A 20 3.24 -12.06 -14.71
N GLN A 21 4.52 -12.17 -14.33
CA GLN A 21 4.90 -12.59 -12.99
C GLN A 21 4.19 -11.61 -12.05
N ALA A 22 3.17 -12.09 -11.34
CA ALA A 22 2.43 -11.26 -10.40
C ALA A 22 3.46 -10.73 -9.41
N LYS A 23 3.85 -9.46 -9.56
CA LYS A 23 4.93 -8.85 -8.80
C LYS A 23 4.44 -8.67 -7.36
N ASN A 24 4.53 -9.72 -6.55
CA ASN A 24 4.15 -9.68 -5.15
C ASN A 24 4.94 -8.59 -4.41
N LEU A 25 4.32 -7.96 -3.42
CA LEU A 25 5.00 -6.99 -2.57
C LEU A 25 6.08 -7.68 -1.74
N SER A 26 7.22 -7.01 -1.54
CA SER A 26 8.24 -7.54 -0.64
C SER A 26 7.75 -7.46 0.80
N THR A 27 8.30 -8.30 1.67
CA THR A 27 8.01 -8.27 3.11
C THR A 27 8.22 -6.87 3.70
N ASN A 28 9.26 -6.15 3.25
CA ASN A 28 9.51 -4.78 3.68
C ASN A 28 8.40 -3.81 3.26
N GLN A 29 7.88 -3.92 2.03
CA GLN A 29 6.73 -3.09 1.59
C GLN A 29 5.48 -3.38 2.43
N LEU A 30 5.20 -4.66 2.70
CA LEU A 30 4.07 -5.06 3.54
C LEU A 30 4.19 -4.51 4.96
N GLU A 31 5.37 -4.62 5.57
CA GLU A 31 5.63 -4.09 6.92
C GLU A 31 5.56 -2.55 6.96
N LEU A 32 6.00 -1.85 5.91
CA LEU A 32 5.83 -0.40 5.80
C LEU A 32 4.35 0.00 5.76
N CYS A 33 3.53 -0.67 4.93
CA CYS A 33 2.10 -0.42 4.87
C CYS A 33 1.41 -0.73 6.21
N LYS A 34 1.79 -1.84 6.85
CA LYS A 34 1.27 -2.22 8.18
C LYS A 34 1.64 -1.21 9.24
N TRP A 35 2.89 -0.76 9.29
CA TRP A 35 3.35 0.27 10.20
C TRP A 35 2.59 1.60 10.00
N GLY A 36 2.48 2.07 8.76
CA GLY A 36 1.75 3.31 8.45
C GLY A 36 0.27 3.24 8.85
N SER A 37 -0.36 2.08 8.69
CA SER A 37 -1.75 1.86 9.10
C SER A 37 -1.96 2.04 10.61
N VAL A 38 -0.98 1.65 11.43
CA VAL A 38 -1.02 1.83 12.88
C VAL A 38 -0.88 3.30 13.23
N VAL A 39 -0.02 4.04 12.53
CA VAL A 39 0.11 5.50 12.71
C VAL A 39 -1.21 6.20 12.37
N ALA A 40 -1.83 5.86 11.23
CA ALA A 40 -3.12 6.43 10.83
C ALA A 40 -4.22 6.12 11.85
N GLY A 41 -4.34 4.87 12.30
CA GLY A 41 -5.30 4.50 13.35
C GLY A 41 -5.11 5.30 14.64
N ASN A 42 -3.87 5.47 15.10
CA ASN A 42 -3.58 6.27 16.29
C ASN A 42 -3.90 7.75 16.10
N ALA A 43 -3.68 8.30 14.91
CA ALA A 43 -4.03 9.68 14.59
C ALA A 43 -5.55 9.88 14.60
N GLN A 44 -6.32 8.93 14.06
CA GLN A 44 -7.78 8.96 14.14
C GLN A 44 -8.26 8.83 15.59
N GLN A 45 -7.64 7.97 16.39
CA GLN A 45 -7.98 7.86 17.81
C GLN A 45 -7.76 9.19 18.53
N ALA A 46 -6.61 9.84 18.31
CA ALA A 46 -6.30 11.14 18.91
C ALA A 46 -7.34 12.21 18.52
N LYS A 47 -7.72 12.25 17.24
CA LYS A 47 -8.76 13.14 16.73
C LYS A 47 -10.10 12.92 17.45
N LEU A 48 -10.56 11.68 17.52
CA LEU A 48 -11.86 11.34 18.10
C LEU A 48 -11.89 11.52 19.63
N SER A 49 -10.75 11.44 20.30
CA SER A 49 -10.63 11.71 21.74
C SER A 49 -10.45 13.19 22.08
N GLY A 50 -10.53 14.11 21.10
CA GLY A 50 -10.33 15.54 21.32
C GLY A 50 -8.89 15.95 21.64
N THR A 51 -7.91 15.06 21.44
CA THR A 51 -6.49 15.41 21.57
C THR A 51 -6.11 16.35 20.44
N THR A 52 -5.50 17.50 20.74
CA THR A 52 -5.12 18.46 19.69
C THR A 52 -4.13 17.88 18.69
N LEU A 53 -4.14 18.40 17.46
CA LEU A 53 -3.15 18.04 16.44
C LEU A 53 -1.71 18.31 16.92
N TYR A 54 -1.50 19.40 17.67
CA TYR A 54 -0.20 19.72 18.26
C TYR A 54 0.28 18.60 19.21
N SER A 55 -0.57 18.18 20.14
CA SER A 55 -0.26 17.10 21.08
C SER A 55 -0.02 15.76 20.34
N ALA A 56 -0.81 15.47 19.31
CA ALA A 56 -0.62 14.29 18.47
C ALA A 56 0.72 14.32 17.72
N ARG A 57 1.09 15.46 17.11
CA ARG A 57 2.40 15.68 16.46
C ARG A 57 3.55 15.52 17.44
N ASN A 58 3.43 16.10 18.64
CA ASN A 58 4.48 16.01 19.64
C ASN A 58 4.69 14.55 20.09
N LYS A 59 3.60 13.81 20.30
CA LYS A 59 3.64 12.39 20.68
C LYS A 59 4.33 11.51 19.64
N VAL A 60 4.19 11.79 18.34
CA VAL A 60 4.96 11.06 17.31
C VAL A 60 6.39 11.57 17.24
N LYS A 61 6.64 12.88 17.32
CA LYS A 61 7.99 13.46 17.25
C LYS A 61 8.93 12.92 18.34
N THR A 62 8.45 12.70 19.56
CA THR A 62 9.27 12.27 20.71
C THR A 62 9.47 10.76 20.82
N LYS A 63 8.82 9.95 19.98
CA LYS A 63 9.03 8.50 19.96
C LYS A 63 10.42 8.14 19.44
N LYS A 64 10.96 7.03 19.93
CA LYS A 64 12.15 6.39 19.34
C LYS A 64 11.75 5.66 18.05
N TYR A 65 12.54 5.84 17.01
CA TYR A 65 12.33 5.21 15.71
C TYR A 65 13.59 4.46 15.27
N SER A 66 13.38 3.34 14.58
CA SER A 66 14.48 2.51 14.07
C SER A 66 15.18 3.11 12.86
N LYS A 67 14.52 4.02 12.13
CA LYS A 67 15.06 4.68 10.93
C LYS A 67 14.87 6.19 11.01
N PRO A 68 15.83 7.00 10.50
CA PRO A 68 15.81 8.45 10.63
C PRO A 68 14.66 9.14 9.87
N TRP A 69 14.11 8.49 8.84
CA TRP A 69 13.00 9.05 8.04
C TRP A 69 11.61 8.84 8.69
N MET A 70 11.47 7.88 9.61
CA MET A 70 10.18 7.48 10.18
C MET A 70 9.45 8.58 10.97
N PRO A 71 10.11 9.44 11.78
CA PRO A 71 9.41 10.51 12.50
C PRO A 71 8.71 11.47 11.54
N LYS A 72 9.38 11.87 10.45
CA LYS A 72 8.81 12.77 9.45
C LYS A 72 7.59 12.15 8.76
N MET A 73 7.69 10.88 8.36
CA MET A 73 6.57 10.14 7.79
C MET A 73 5.40 9.99 8.77
N ALA A 74 5.69 9.69 10.04
CA ALA A 74 4.67 9.53 11.06
C ALA A 74 3.91 10.85 11.31
N ILE A 75 4.61 11.99 11.31
CA ILE A 75 3.98 13.32 11.38
C ILE A 75 3.05 13.53 10.19
N GLY A 76 3.52 13.28 8.95
CA GLY A 76 2.69 13.46 7.75
C GLY A 76 1.42 12.60 7.75
N ILE A 77 1.54 11.31 8.08
CA ILE A 77 0.38 10.41 8.20
C ILE A 77 -0.59 10.90 9.29
N THR A 78 -0.04 11.37 10.41
CA THR A 78 -0.84 11.89 11.53
C THR A 78 -1.64 13.12 11.11
N GLU A 79 -0.99 14.09 10.47
CA GLU A 79 -1.63 15.32 10.00
C GLU A 79 -2.72 15.04 8.96
N GLN A 80 -2.41 14.24 7.95
CA GLN A 80 -3.37 13.90 6.90
C GLN A 80 -4.61 13.20 7.46
N THR A 81 -4.40 12.23 8.36
CA THR A 81 -5.52 11.50 8.97
C THR A 81 -6.35 12.40 9.89
N TYR A 82 -5.68 13.20 10.73
CA TYR A 82 -6.33 14.07 11.69
C TYR A 82 -7.19 15.15 11.01
N LEU A 83 -6.65 15.79 9.98
CA LEU A 83 -7.30 16.88 9.23
C LEU A 83 -8.39 16.39 8.27
N GLY A 84 -8.37 15.11 7.88
CA GLY A 84 -9.41 14.53 7.02
C GLY A 84 -10.81 14.67 7.64
N LYS A 85 -11.87 14.66 6.83
CA LYS A 85 -13.27 14.85 7.33
C LYS A 85 -13.85 13.59 8.02
N SER A 86 -13.20 12.44 7.88
CA SER A 86 -13.72 11.16 8.38
C SER A 86 -13.86 11.11 9.91
N LYS A 87 -15.00 10.60 10.38
CA LYS A 87 -15.27 10.26 11.79
C LYS A 87 -15.33 8.75 12.01
N LEU A 88 -14.84 7.95 11.06
CA LEU A 88 -14.84 6.49 11.16
C LEU A 88 -13.99 6.01 12.34
N ARG A 89 -14.30 4.81 12.83
CA ARG A 89 -13.54 4.19 13.92
C ARG A 89 -12.07 4.00 13.52
N PRO A 90 -11.12 4.09 14.46
CA PRO A 90 -9.69 3.91 14.19
C PRO A 90 -9.34 2.60 13.49
N SER A 91 -10.03 1.51 13.80
CA SER A 91 -9.84 0.20 13.15
C SER A 91 -10.17 0.23 11.65
N VAL A 92 -11.20 0.99 11.26
CA VAL A 92 -11.58 1.17 9.85
C VAL A 92 -10.53 2.00 9.13
N ILE A 93 -10.07 3.12 9.73
CA ILE A 93 -8.99 3.94 9.16
C ILE A 93 -7.71 3.13 8.98
N LYS A 94 -7.35 2.29 9.96
CA LYS A 94 -6.20 1.38 9.85
C LYS A 94 -6.34 0.47 8.63
N LYS A 95 -7.50 -0.18 8.45
CA LYS A 95 -7.74 -1.04 7.29
C LYS A 95 -7.68 -0.27 5.97
N THR A 96 -8.39 0.86 5.87
CA THR A 96 -8.41 1.68 4.66
C THR A 96 -7.02 2.17 4.28
N TYR A 97 -6.22 2.62 5.25
CA TYR A 97 -4.84 3.02 5.01
C TYR A 97 -4.01 1.85 4.48
N TYR A 98 -4.10 0.68 5.13
CA TYR A 98 -3.35 -0.51 4.71
C TYR A 98 -3.70 -0.90 3.29
N ASP A 99 -4.99 -1.08 2.98
CA ASP A 99 -5.48 -1.48 1.67
C ASP A 99 -5.08 -0.46 0.58
N GLY A 100 -5.16 0.84 0.90
CA GLY A 100 -4.71 1.91 0.01
C GLY A 100 -3.20 1.89 -0.26
N CYS A 101 -2.39 1.65 0.77
CA CYS A 101 -0.94 1.52 0.64
C CYS A 101 -0.55 0.31 -0.22
N ILE A 102 -1.19 -0.85 0.00
CA ILE A 102 -0.98 -2.05 -0.81
C ILE A 102 -1.32 -1.77 -2.28
N LYS A 103 -2.47 -1.15 -2.53
CA LYS A 103 -2.88 -0.76 -3.89
C LYS A 103 -1.86 0.17 -4.55
N HIS A 104 -1.35 1.16 -3.80
CA HIS A 104 -0.34 2.08 -4.30
C HIS A 104 0.97 1.36 -4.65
N GLU A 105 1.50 0.53 -3.76
CA GLU A 105 2.76 -0.18 -4.00
C GLU A 105 2.65 -1.18 -5.17
N LEU A 106 1.49 -1.81 -5.36
CA LEU A 106 1.25 -2.69 -6.51
C LEU A 106 1.19 -1.89 -7.82
N ALA A 107 0.53 -0.73 -7.83
CA ALA A 107 0.40 0.11 -9.02
C ALA A 107 1.72 0.77 -9.46
N ARG A 108 2.69 0.87 -8.55
CA ARG A 108 3.99 1.51 -8.80
C ARG A 108 5.02 0.57 -9.43
N LYS A 109 4.75 -0.73 -9.47
CA LYS A 109 5.64 -1.78 -10.00
C LYS A 109 5.34 -2.11 -11.45
#